data_AF-A0A961K976-F1
#
_entry.id   AF-A0A961K976-F1
#
_cell.length_a   1.000
_cell.length_b   1.000
_cell.length_c   1.000
_cell.angle_alpha   90.00
_cell.angle_beta   90.00
_cell.angle_gamma   90.00
#
_symmetry.space_group_name_H-M   'P 1'
#
loop_
_entity.id
_entity.type
_entity.pdbx_description
1 polymer ?
#
loop_
_entity_poly.entity_id
_entity_poly.type
_entity_poly.pdbx_seq_one_letter_code
_entity_poly.pdbx_strand_id
1 'polypeptide(L)'
;MGASATPLYDLIELQGLLANNTYTTSPGGGGDIIGTVDNATYTDAHTGNSATQITELNTTADADHGVLTIDGVDYTVLLADPDNTNVTITFNGGASTINLTGDSLSSQVVFITAIPTGGGSTRWFMAVDDSVGDLPDITSIQIRSLDTSPAGDDVKINLDENNNVTACLTAGTLVDTPDGPRAVETLKVGDLVTTLDHGPRPVLWIHSETLHFGPGGADETQRPIRIQRGALGPGLPARPLSV
;
A
#
# COMPACT_ATOMS: atom_id res chain seq x y z
N MET A 1 7.47 -6.08 22.90
CA MET A 1 8.37 -6.36 21.76
C MET A 1 7.86 -5.46 20.66
N GLY A 2 8.69 -4.61 20.07
CA GLY A 2 8.26 -3.70 19.01
C GLY A 2 8.21 -4.35 17.63
N ALA A 3 8.13 -3.50 16.61
CA ALA A 3 8.20 -3.89 15.21
C ALA A 3 9.54 -4.57 14.91
N SER A 4 9.51 -5.61 14.09
CA SER A 4 10.71 -6.38 13.74
C SER A 4 10.62 -6.84 12.30
N ALA A 5 11.18 -6.03 11.38
CA ALA A 5 11.00 -6.18 9.94
C ALA A 5 9.52 -6.32 9.56
N THR A 6 8.67 -5.58 10.26
CA THR A 6 7.22 -5.58 10.05
C THR A 6 6.92 -4.90 8.72
N PRO A 7 6.19 -5.53 7.79
CA PRO A 7 5.90 -4.91 6.50
C PRO A 7 5.15 -3.58 6.65
N LEU A 8 5.49 -2.62 5.79
CA LEU A 8 4.69 -1.43 5.51
C LEU A 8 4.30 -1.47 4.03
N TYR A 9 3.01 -1.54 3.78
CA TYR A 9 2.45 -1.61 2.43
C TYR A 9 1.99 -0.24 1.95
N ASP A 10 1.84 -0.09 0.63
CA ASP A 10 1.17 1.05 -0.01
C ASP A 10 1.78 2.42 0.32
N LEU A 11 3.10 2.47 0.55
CA LEU A 11 3.80 3.74 0.70
C LEU A 11 3.79 4.48 -0.65
N ILE A 12 3.21 5.67 -0.66
CA ILE A 12 3.15 6.50 -1.87
C ILE A 12 4.38 7.38 -1.91
N GLU A 13 5.29 7.09 -2.84
CA GLU A 13 6.53 7.83 -3.00
C GLU A 13 6.29 9.17 -3.73
N LEU A 14 6.85 10.24 -3.16
CA LEU A 14 6.77 11.60 -3.64
C LEU A 14 8.17 12.10 -4.03
N GLN A 15 8.24 13.00 -5.02
CA GLN A 15 9.49 13.65 -5.44
C GLN A 15 10.15 14.51 -4.35
N GLY A 16 9.36 14.93 -3.37
CA GLY A 16 9.75 15.80 -2.28
C GLY A 16 8.61 15.93 -1.27
N LEU A 17 8.87 16.65 -0.18
CA LEU A 17 7.85 17.01 0.80
C LEU A 17 7.89 18.51 1.07
N LEU A 18 6.77 19.18 0.77
CA LEU A 18 6.62 20.64 0.78
C LEU A 18 5.18 20.95 1.17
N ALA A 19 5.01 21.89 2.11
CA ALA A 19 3.73 22.50 2.42
C ALA A 19 3.26 23.41 1.27
N ASN A 20 1.96 23.71 1.25
CA ASN A 20 1.29 24.49 0.21
C ASN A 20 1.63 24.00 -1.21
N ASN A 21 1.59 22.68 -1.40
CA ASN A 21 1.97 22.03 -2.63
C ASN A 21 0.91 21.03 -3.11
N THR A 22 0.93 20.69 -4.40
CA THR A 22 0.11 19.62 -4.96
C THR A 22 0.99 18.72 -5.82
N TYR A 23 1.08 17.45 -5.41
CA TYR A 23 1.79 16.40 -6.14
C TYR A 23 0.83 15.72 -7.12
N THR A 24 1.30 15.39 -8.32
CA THR A 24 0.47 14.78 -9.38
C THR A 24 1.20 13.65 -10.09
N THR A 25 0.46 12.70 -10.69
CA THR A 25 1.06 11.64 -11.54
C THR A 25 1.41 12.11 -12.95
N SER A 26 0.84 13.23 -13.38
CA SER A 26 1.20 13.92 -14.62
C SER A 26 1.93 15.23 -14.32
N PRO A 27 2.89 15.67 -15.16
CA PRO A 27 3.55 16.95 -14.96
C PRO A 27 2.55 18.13 -14.94
N GLY A 28 2.70 19.05 -13.98
CA GLY A 28 1.82 20.23 -13.87
C GLY A 28 1.44 20.62 -12.43
N GLY A 29 1.68 19.73 -11.46
CA GLY A 29 1.71 20.07 -10.03
C GLY A 29 3.00 20.78 -9.61
N GLY A 30 3.15 21.06 -8.32
CA GLY A 30 4.41 21.56 -7.74
C GLY A 30 5.34 20.43 -7.25
N GLY A 31 5.07 19.19 -7.65
CA GLY A 31 5.91 18.01 -7.47
C GLY A 31 5.26 16.76 -8.10
N ASP A 32 6.03 15.68 -8.23
CA ASP A 32 5.55 14.43 -8.82
C ASP A 32 5.19 13.37 -7.76
N ILE A 33 4.15 12.57 -8.05
CA ILE A 33 3.92 11.27 -7.40
C ILE A 33 4.72 10.25 -8.20
N ILE A 34 5.69 9.60 -7.55
CA ILE A 34 6.63 8.68 -8.21
C ILE A 34 5.97 7.31 -8.42
N GLY A 35 5.26 6.80 -7.41
CA GLY A 35 4.63 5.49 -7.46
C GLY A 35 4.33 4.93 -6.06
N THR A 36 3.98 3.65 -6.01
CA THR A 36 3.78 2.91 -4.76
C THR A 36 5.01 2.05 -4.45
N VAL A 37 5.28 1.86 -3.15
CA VAL A 37 6.38 1.05 -2.63
C VAL A 37 5.83 0.08 -1.60
N ASP A 38 5.81 -1.20 -1.96
CA ASP A 38 5.14 -2.26 -1.18
C ASP A 38 6.12 -3.25 -0.52
N ASN A 39 7.42 -3.03 -0.71
CA ASN A 39 8.49 -3.87 -0.17
C ASN A 39 9.24 -3.23 0.99
N ALA A 40 8.62 -2.24 1.64
CA ALA A 40 9.16 -1.58 2.81
C ALA A 40 8.93 -2.43 4.07
N THR A 41 9.87 -2.38 5.00
CA THR A 41 9.70 -2.93 6.34
C THR A 41 10.11 -1.91 7.39
N TYR A 42 9.47 -1.96 8.54
CA TYR A 42 9.72 -1.09 9.68
C TYR A 42 10.14 -1.90 10.91
N THR A 43 11.11 -1.37 11.65
CA THR A 43 11.66 -1.97 12.87
C THR A 43 11.82 -0.90 13.92
N ASP A 44 11.41 -1.19 15.15
CA ASP A 44 11.52 -0.26 16.27
C ASP A 44 11.55 -0.99 17.63
N ALA A 45 11.61 -0.22 18.72
CA ALA A 45 11.52 -0.78 20.07
C ALA A 45 10.18 -0.46 20.77
N HIS A 46 9.25 0.22 20.09
CA HIS A 46 7.99 0.68 20.67
C HIS A 46 7.09 -0.48 21.10
N THR A 47 6.56 -0.47 22.33
CA THR A 47 5.81 -1.62 22.86
C THR A 47 4.40 -1.80 22.30
N GLY A 48 3.84 -0.77 21.66
CA GLY A 48 2.57 -0.84 20.94
C GLY A 48 2.64 -1.57 19.60
N ASN A 49 3.84 -1.65 19.02
CA ASN A 49 4.06 -2.31 17.73
C ASN A 49 4.38 -3.80 17.90
N SER A 50 4.31 -4.55 16.80
CA SER A 50 4.64 -5.98 16.75
C SER A 50 5.17 -6.38 15.37
N ALA A 51 5.58 -7.65 15.20
CA ALA A 51 6.07 -8.20 13.94
C ALA A 51 5.05 -8.17 12.78
N THR A 52 3.77 -7.93 13.08
CA THR A 52 2.68 -7.90 12.07
C THR A 52 1.79 -6.67 12.21
N GLN A 53 2.08 -5.76 13.14
CA GLN A 53 1.21 -4.62 13.41
C GLN A 53 2.01 -3.38 13.78
N ILE A 54 1.70 -2.28 13.11
CA ILE A 54 2.24 -0.94 13.36
C ILE A 54 1.08 -0.04 13.77
N THR A 55 1.09 0.38 15.03
CA THR A 55 0.11 1.31 15.63
C THR A 55 0.68 2.73 15.80
N GLU A 56 2.00 2.86 15.67
CA GLU A 56 2.73 4.11 15.85
C GLU A 56 3.99 4.07 14.99
N LEU A 57 4.30 5.19 14.32
CA LEU A 57 5.60 5.42 13.71
C LEU A 57 6.39 6.39 14.59
N ASN A 58 7.68 6.11 14.73
CA ASN A 58 8.57 6.85 15.60
C ASN A 58 9.74 7.33 14.74
N THR A 59 10.19 8.56 14.94
CA THR A 59 11.41 9.01 14.27
C THR A 59 12.63 8.26 14.78
N THR A 60 13.73 8.35 14.03
CA THR A 60 15.00 7.76 14.48
C THR A 60 15.65 8.51 15.65
N ALA A 61 15.15 9.69 16.03
CA ALA A 61 15.69 10.48 17.12
C ALA A 61 15.20 10.03 18.51
N ASP A 62 14.13 9.24 18.58
CA ASP A 62 13.56 8.77 19.85
C ASP A 62 14.35 7.56 20.43
N ALA A 63 14.21 7.34 21.74
CA ALA A 63 14.73 6.21 22.47
C ALA A 63 14.22 4.85 21.93
N ASP A 64 12.99 4.80 21.41
CA ASP A 64 12.41 3.60 20.80
C ASP A 64 12.43 3.62 19.26
N HIS A 65 13.30 4.45 18.67
CA HIS A 65 13.51 4.74 17.25
C HIS A 65 13.01 3.74 16.21
N GLY A 66 12.35 4.31 15.21
CA GLY A 66 12.01 3.64 13.96
C GLY A 66 13.15 3.62 12.94
N VAL A 67 13.31 2.47 12.28
CA VAL A 67 14.12 2.30 11.08
C VAL A 67 13.23 1.77 9.96
N LEU A 68 13.23 2.49 8.84
CA LEU A 68 12.59 2.05 7.60
C LEU A 68 13.64 1.37 6.73
N THR A 69 13.34 0.18 6.22
CA THR A 69 14.19 -0.56 5.29
C THR A 69 13.44 -0.76 3.98
N ILE A 70 14.07 -0.38 2.86
CA ILE A 70 13.52 -0.59 1.51
C ILE A 70 14.63 -1.14 0.63
N ASP A 71 14.39 -2.24 -0.07
CA ASP A 71 15.38 -2.91 -0.93
C ASP A 71 16.71 -3.23 -0.20
N GLY A 72 16.64 -3.50 1.11
CA GLY A 72 17.80 -3.77 1.96
C GLY A 72 18.65 -2.54 2.30
N VAL A 73 18.17 -1.33 2.01
CA VAL A 73 18.77 -0.07 2.46
C VAL A 73 18.01 0.43 3.68
N ASP A 74 18.74 0.73 4.76
CA ASP A 74 18.18 1.29 5.98
C ASP A 74 18.16 2.81 5.93
N TYR A 75 17.05 3.39 6.37
CA TYR A 75 16.78 4.82 6.39
C TYR A 75 16.50 5.31 7.80
N THR A 76 17.12 6.44 8.14
CA THR A 76 16.66 7.31 9.22
C THR A 76 15.32 7.91 8.81
N VAL A 77 14.35 7.90 9.72
CA VAL A 77 12.98 8.39 9.51
C VAL A 77 12.77 9.69 10.25
N LEU A 78 12.31 10.72 9.53
CA LEU A 78 11.69 11.92 10.10
C LEU A 78 10.21 11.92 9.73
N LEU A 79 9.34 12.30 10.65
CA LEU A 79 7.89 12.27 10.48
C LEU A 79 7.33 13.69 10.36
N ALA A 80 6.27 13.81 9.58
CA ALA A 80 5.45 15.01 9.55
C ALA A 80 3.98 14.63 9.39
N ASP A 81 3.09 15.35 10.05
CA ASP A 81 1.65 15.23 9.90
C ASP A 81 1.05 16.56 9.36
N PRO A 82 -0.21 16.58 8.93
CA PRO A 82 -0.87 17.81 8.52
C PRO A 82 -1.10 18.75 9.71
N ASP A 83 -0.49 19.94 9.72
CA ASP A 83 -0.71 20.93 10.80
C ASP A 83 -2.12 21.53 10.71
N ASN A 84 -3.06 20.94 11.45
CA ASN A 84 -4.46 21.39 11.58
C ASN A 84 -5.15 21.67 10.24
N THR A 85 -4.73 20.97 9.18
CA THR A 85 -5.24 21.12 7.83
C THR A 85 -5.50 19.75 7.22
N ASN A 86 -6.35 19.70 6.19
CA ASN A 86 -6.58 18.45 5.46
C ASN A 86 -5.50 18.25 4.40
N VAL A 87 -5.11 17.00 4.20
CA VAL A 87 -4.52 16.52 2.95
C VAL A 87 -5.65 16.09 2.03
N THR A 88 -5.75 16.69 0.84
CA THR A 88 -6.78 16.34 -0.13
C THR A 88 -6.19 15.40 -1.17
N ILE A 89 -6.73 14.19 -1.28
CA ILE A 89 -6.36 13.20 -2.30
C ILE A 89 -7.44 13.17 -3.37
N THR A 90 -7.04 13.21 -4.63
CA THR A 90 -7.91 13.01 -5.79
C THR A 90 -7.54 11.68 -6.45
N PHE A 91 -8.52 10.81 -6.69
CA PHE A 91 -8.31 9.46 -7.19
C PHE A 91 -9.40 9.04 -8.20
N ASN A 92 -9.30 7.83 -8.75
CA ASN A 92 -10.18 7.34 -9.84
C ASN A 92 -10.20 8.27 -11.06
N GLY A 93 -9.03 8.60 -11.61
CA GLY A 93 -8.92 9.46 -12.79
C GLY A 93 -9.45 10.89 -12.58
N GLY A 94 -9.51 11.37 -11.34
CA GLY A 94 -10.04 12.70 -11.01
C GLY A 94 -11.51 12.73 -10.58
N ALA A 95 -12.19 11.58 -10.55
CA ALA A 95 -13.63 11.51 -10.30
C ALA A 95 -14.01 11.58 -8.81
N SER A 96 -13.06 11.32 -7.91
CA SER A 96 -13.32 11.23 -6.47
C SER A 96 -12.27 11.99 -5.68
N THR A 97 -12.68 12.58 -4.56
CA THR A 97 -11.78 13.21 -3.60
C THR A 97 -12.06 12.75 -2.19
N ILE A 98 -11.01 12.66 -1.39
CA ILE A 98 -11.08 12.44 0.05
C ILE A 98 -10.18 13.45 0.76
N ASN A 99 -10.62 13.89 1.93
CA ASN A 99 -9.81 14.72 2.83
C ASN A 99 -9.36 13.86 4.00
N LEU A 100 -8.06 13.74 4.18
CA LEU A 100 -7.44 13.04 5.30
C LEU A 100 -6.94 14.07 6.30
N THR A 101 -7.12 13.77 7.57
CA THR A 101 -6.58 14.55 8.68
C THR A 101 -5.48 13.77 9.37
N GLY A 102 -4.55 14.47 10.00
CA GLY A 102 -3.67 13.85 10.96
C GLY A 102 -3.42 14.80 12.13
N ASP A 103 -3.34 14.20 13.30
CA ASP A 103 -2.63 14.78 14.43
C ASP A 103 -1.77 13.66 15.05
N SER A 104 -0.79 14.06 15.84
CA SER A 104 0.19 13.14 16.41
C SER A 104 -0.43 12.08 17.34
N LEU A 105 -1.71 12.22 17.73
CA LEU A 105 -2.45 11.28 18.58
C LEU A 105 -3.34 10.31 17.79
N SER A 106 -3.78 10.68 16.60
CA SER A 106 -4.59 9.87 15.69
C SER A 106 -4.49 10.43 14.26
N SER A 107 -3.70 9.77 13.41
CA SER A 107 -3.50 10.20 12.04
C SER A 107 -4.13 9.27 11.00
N GLN A 108 -4.87 9.84 10.04
CA GLN A 108 -5.28 9.13 8.82
C GLN A 108 -4.20 9.17 7.74
N VAL A 109 -3.23 10.07 7.87
CA VAL A 109 -2.13 10.25 6.93
C VAL A 109 -0.90 10.78 7.66
N VAL A 110 0.26 10.26 7.30
CA VAL A 110 1.56 10.71 7.78
C VAL A 110 2.55 10.78 6.61
N PHE A 111 3.51 11.70 6.70
CA PHE A 111 4.59 11.83 5.75
C PHE A 111 5.91 11.40 6.38
N ILE A 112 6.69 10.63 5.63
CA ILE A 112 7.97 10.07 6.04
C ILE A 112 9.05 10.66 5.16
N THR A 113 10.02 11.35 5.76
CA THR A 113 11.30 11.67 5.11
C THR A 113 12.32 10.59 5.47
N ALA A 114 12.70 9.79 4.49
CA ALA A 114 13.60 8.66 4.64
C ALA A 114 15.01 9.03 4.15
N ILE A 115 15.96 9.14 5.08
CA ILE A 115 17.35 9.53 4.80
C ILE A 115 18.24 8.28 4.88
N PRO A 116 18.89 7.84 3.79
CA PRO A 116 19.64 6.58 3.78
C PRO A 116 20.87 6.65 4.69
N THR A 117 21.01 5.67 5.59
CA THR A 117 22.10 5.61 6.59
C THR A 117 23.47 5.34 5.97
N GLY A 118 23.51 4.63 4.83
CA GLY A 118 24.73 4.32 4.07
C GLY A 118 25.11 5.38 3.03
N GLY A 119 24.41 6.52 2.99
CA GLY A 119 24.48 7.50 1.90
C GLY A 119 23.58 7.15 0.72
N GLY A 120 23.39 8.10 -0.19
CA GLY A 120 22.41 8.01 -1.27
C GLY A 120 21.45 9.20 -1.25
N SER A 121 20.33 9.06 -1.96
CA SER A 121 19.29 10.09 -2.04
C SER A 121 18.23 9.90 -0.96
N THR A 122 17.83 11.00 -0.32
CA THR A 122 16.60 11.05 0.50
C THR A 122 15.39 10.67 -0.36
N ARG A 123 14.43 9.96 0.25
CA ARG A 123 13.14 9.60 -0.33
C ARG A 123 12.02 10.14 0.55
N TRP A 124 10.87 10.42 -0.04
CA TRP A 124 9.72 10.97 0.67
C TRP A 124 8.51 10.10 0.41
N PHE A 125 7.79 9.76 1.46
CA PHE A 125 6.61 8.90 1.38
C PHE A 125 5.41 9.54 2.06
N MET A 126 4.23 9.22 1.57
CA MET A 126 2.98 9.34 2.29
C MET A 126 2.52 7.94 2.66
N ALA A 127 2.19 7.73 3.93
CA ALA A 127 1.50 6.54 4.41
C ALA A 127 0.09 6.94 4.87
N VAL A 128 -0.87 6.05 4.63
CA VAL A 128 -2.29 6.28 4.90
C VAL A 128 -2.77 5.20 5.85
N ASP A 129 -3.55 5.60 6.85
CA ASP A 129 -4.11 4.68 7.84
C ASP A 129 -5.07 3.68 7.17
N ASP A 130 -4.99 2.42 7.57
CA ASP A 130 -5.80 1.35 6.98
C ASP A 130 -7.32 1.59 7.09
N SER A 131 -7.78 2.34 8.10
CA SER A 131 -9.20 2.71 8.23
C SER A 131 -9.73 3.60 7.08
N VAL A 132 -8.84 4.19 6.29
CA VAL A 132 -9.18 4.94 5.07
C VAL A 132 -9.57 3.99 3.92
N GLY A 133 -8.99 2.79 3.90
CA GLY A 133 -9.13 1.80 2.82
C GLY A 133 -8.36 2.16 1.55
N ASP A 134 -8.54 1.35 0.51
CA ASP A 134 -7.79 1.48 -0.74
C ASP A 134 -8.01 2.82 -1.45
N LEU A 135 -6.92 3.38 -1.94
CA LEU A 135 -6.91 4.57 -2.78
C LEU A 135 -6.43 4.20 -4.20
N PRO A 136 -7.28 3.59 -5.04
CA PRO A 136 -6.89 3.20 -6.38
C PRO A 136 -6.72 4.42 -7.29
N ASP A 137 -5.71 4.39 -8.15
CA ASP A 137 -5.51 5.38 -9.22
C ASP A 137 -5.46 6.83 -8.67
N ILE A 138 -4.57 7.08 -7.71
CA ILE A 138 -4.32 8.43 -7.18
C ILE A 138 -3.78 9.31 -8.31
N THR A 139 -4.44 10.45 -8.51
CA THR A 139 -4.09 11.46 -9.51
C THR A 139 -3.39 12.67 -8.90
N SER A 140 -3.78 13.06 -7.68
CA SER A 140 -3.15 14.18 -6.98
C SER A 140 -3.21 14.08 -5.46
N ILE A 141 -2.20 14.63 -4.79
CA ILE A 141 -2.14 14.81 -3.32
C ILE A 141 -1.86 16.28 -3.05
N GLN A 142 -2.80 17.00 -2.44
CA GLN A 142 -2.63 18.40 -2.03
C GLN A 142 -2.33 18.48 -0.53
N ILE A 143 -1.20 19.12 -0.21
CA ILE A 143 -0.73 19.38 1.15
C ILE A 143 -0.80 20.89 1.40
N ARG A 144 -1.42 21.31 2.52
CA ARG A 144 -1.54 22.73 2.88
C ARG A 144 -0.50 23.17 3.88
N SER A 145 -0.48 22.56 5.05
CA SER A 145 0.51 22.80 6.10
C SER A 145 1.06 21.46 6.57
N LEU A 146 2.26 21.49 7.16
CA LEU A 146 2.93 20.32 7.75
C LEU A 146 3.46 20.73 9.11
N ASP A 147 3.25 19.90 10.13
CA ASP A 147 4.04 19.92 11.36
C ASP A 147 5.15 18.87 11.20
N THR A 148 6.40 19.31 11.21
CA THR A 148 7.59 18.45 11.06
C THR A 148 8.17 18.00 12.39
N SER A 149 7.44 18.23 13.48
CA SER A 149 7.78 17.84 14.85
C SER A 149 6.55 17.36 15.62
N PRO A 150 5.77 16.40 15.08
CA PRO A 150 4.51 15.97 15.67
C PRO A 150 4.74 15.40 17.08
N ALA A 151 4.07 15.98 18.09
CA ALA A 151 4.05 15.61 19.52
C ALA A 151 5.26 14.85 20.13
N GLY A 152 6.49 15.27 19.83
CA GLY A 152 7.69 14.60 20.36
C GLY A 152 8.37 13.63 19.39
N ASP A 153 8.02 13.73 18.11
CA ASP A 153 8.53 12.95 16.99
C ASP A 153 7.90 11.54 16.80
N ASP A 154 6.67 11.36 17.30
CA ASP A 154 5.86 10.15 17.14
C ASP A 154 4.52 10.46 16.45
N VAL A 155 4.03 9.52 15.64
CA VAL A 155 2.71 9.62 14.98
C VAL A 155 1.96 8.31 15.13
N LYS A 156 0.80 8.37 15.79
CA LYS A 156 -0.12 7.24 15.87
C LYS A 156 -0.87 7.04 14.57
N ILE A 157 -0.62 5.90 13.95
CA ILE A 157 -1.22 5.49 12.67
C ILE A 157 -1.27 3.97 12.60
N ASN A 158 -2.35 3.42 12.07
CA ASN A 158 -2.51 1.99 11.86
C ASN A 158 -2.12 1.59 10.44
N LEU A 159 -1.02 0.85 10.30
CA LEU A 159 -0.47 0.41 8.99
C LEU A 159 -0.31 -1.12 8.93
N ASP A 160 -1.13 -1.85 9.69
CA ASP A 160 -0.96 -3.27 9.98
C ASP A 160 -1.59 -4.23 8.94
N GLU A 161 -2.49 -3.73 8.10
CA GLU A 161 -3.17 -4.53 7.09
C GLU A 161 -2.86 -4.00 5.68
N ASN A 162 -2.31 -4.86 4.81
CA ASN A 162 -2.64 -4.75 3.40
C ASN A 162 -4.09 -5.20 3.35
N ASN A 163 -5.01 -4.28 3.05
CA ASN A 163 -6.45 -4.51 2.97
C ASN A 163 -6.66 -5.95 2.49
N ASN A 164 -7.07 -6.84 3.39
CA ASN A 164 -6.91 -8.30 3.26
C ASN A 164 -7.91 -8.85 2.24
N VAL A 165 -7.81 -8.37 1.01
CA VAL A 165 -8.49 -8.86 -0.16
C VAL A 165 -7.75 -10.13 -0.51
N THR A 166 -8.20 -11.22 0.09
CA THR A 166 -7.89 -12.54 -0.42
C THR A 166 -8.55 -12.66 -1.80
N ALA A 167 -7.86 -12.16 -2.83
CA ALA A 167 -8.27 -12.27 -4.22
C ALA A 167 -7.97 -13.70 -4.70
N CYS A 168 -8.88 -14.63 -4.39
CA CYS A 168 -8.81 -15.99 -4.90
C CYS A 168 -9.15 -16.02 -6.41
N LEU A 169 -8.31 -16.70 -7.20
CA LEU A 169 -8.61 -16.97 -8.60
C LEU A 169 -9.32 -18.32 -8.72
N THR A 170 -10.40 -18.38 -9.50
CA THR A 170 -11.11 -19.64 -9.76
C THR A 170 -10.30 -20.57 -10.66
N ALA A 171 -10.47 -21.88 -10.48
CA ALA A 171 -9.80 -22.89 -11.32
C ALA A 171 -10.06 -22.64 -12.82
N GLY A 172 -9.01 -22.82 -13.62
CA GLY A 172 -8.97 -22.51 -15.06
C GLY A 172 -8.62 -21.06 -15.38
N THR A 173 -8.50 -20.17 -14.38
CA THR A 173 -7.94 -18.82 -14.58
C THR A 173 -6.49 -18.93 -15.02
N LEU A 174 -6.15 -18.28 -16.12
CA LEU A 174 -4.79 -18.31 -16.67
C LEU A 174 -3.97 -17.18 -16.05
N VAL A 175 -2.79 -17.52 -15.55
CA VAL A 175 -1.78 -16.61 -15.03
C VAL A 175 -0.62 -16.62 -16.01
N ASP A 176 -0.15 -15.44 -16.41
CA ASP A 176 1.00 -15.32 -17.30
C ASP A 176 2.27 -15.77 -16.60
N THR A 177 3.04 -16.62 -17.27
CA THR A 177 4.37 -17.07 -16.83
C THR A 177 5.38 -16.85 -17.97
N PRO A 178 6.69 -16.85 -17.69
CA PRO A 178 7.71 -16.69 -18.74
C PRO A 178 7.60 -17.69 -19.90
N ASP A 179 7.11 -18.89 -19.62
CA ASP A 179 6.94 -19.98 -20.61
C ASP A 179 5.53 -20.02 -21.22
N GLY A 180 4.71 -19.00 -20.96
CA GLY A 180 3.34 -18.86 -21.43
C GLY A 180 2.29 -18.98 -20.32
N PRO A 181 1.01 -18.72 -20.62
CA PRO A 181 -0.05 -18.74 -19.61
C PRO A 181 -0.29 -20.14 -19.05
N ARG A 182 -0.39 -20.25 -17.72
CA ARG A 182 -0.69 -21.50 -16.99
C ARG A 182 -1.96 -21.34 -16.17
N ALA A 183 -2.75 -22.41 -16.04
CA ALA A 183 -3.92 -22.39 -15.17
C ALA A 183 -3.48 -22.28 -13.70
N VAL A 184 -4.15 -21.44 -12.91
CA VAL A 184 -3.76 -21.09 -11.54
C VAL A 184 -3.62 -22.32 -10.65
N GLU A 185 -4.51 -23.30 -10.78
CA GLU A 185 -4.49 -24.56 -10.01
C GLU A 185 -3.30 -25.47 -10.35
N THR A 186 -2.55 -25.15 -11.40
CA THR A 186 -1.34 -25.89 -11.80
C THR A 186 -0.05 -25.23 -11.31
N LEU A 187 -0.11 -24.03 -10.75
CA LEU A 187 1.04 -23.33 -10.19
C LEU A 187 1.46 -23.96 -8.86
N LYS A 188 2.76 -23.84 -8.55
CA LYS A 188 3.38 -24.34 -7.33
C LYS A 188 4.30 -23.28 -6.75
N VAL A 189 4.57 -23.38 -5.46
CA VAL A 189 5.61 -22.58 -4.80
C VAL A 189 6.93 -22.74 -5.56
N GLY A 190 7.54 -21.60 -5.90
CA GLY A 190 8.76 -21.51 -6.71
C GLY A 190 8.52 -21.35 -8.23
N ASP A 191 7.32 -21.58 -8.75
CA ASP A 191 7.01 -21.24 -10.15
C ASP A 191 7.13 -19.73 -10.36
N LEU A 192 7.66 -19.32 -11.52
CA LEU A 192 7.73 -17.90 -11.89
C LEU A 192 6.42 -17.45 -12.54
N VAL A 193 5.86 -16.35 -12.05
CA VAL A 193 4.73 -15.63 -12.65
C VAL A 193 5.20 -14.26 -13.13
N THR A 194 4.66 -13.80 -14.25
CA THR A 194 4.96 -12.47 -14.77
C THR A 194 4.23 -11.41 -13.95
N THR A 195 4.95 -10.46 -13.36
CA THR A 195 4.35 -9.26 -12.75
C THR A 195 4.48 -8.06 -13.68
N LEU A 196 3.64 -7.04 -13.47
CA LEU A 196 3.57 -5.85 -14.33
C LEU A 196 4.82 -4.96 -14.21
N ASP A 197 5.38 -4.90 -13.02
CA ASP A 197 6.33 -3.91 -12.53
C ASP A 197 7.73 -4.50 -12.29
N HIS A 198 7.79 -5.73 -11.80
CA HIS A 198 8.99 -6.37 -11.28
C HIS A 198 9.45 -7.60 -12.08
N GLY A 199 8.86 -7.82 -13.27
CA GLY A 199 9.18 -8.94 -14.14
C GLY A 199 8.77 -10.30 -13.54
N PRO A 200 9.42 -11.41 -13.94
CA PRO A 200 9.09 -12.72 -13.39
C PRO A 200 9.44 -12.85 -11.91
N ARG A 201 8.46 -13.19 -11.07
CA ARG A 201 8.63 -13.39 -9.62
C ARG A 201 8.17 -14.78 -9.17
N PRO A 202 8.83 -15.38 -8.17
CA PRO A 202 8.45 -16.70 -7.70
C PRO A 202 7.17 -16.65 -6.86
N VAL A 203 6.28 -17.61 -7.05
CA VAL A 203 5.17 -17.86 -6.13
C VAL A 203 5.73 -18.31 -4.79
N LEU A 204 5.47 -17.55 -3.72
CA LEU A 204 5.96 -17.87 -2.37
C LEU A 204 5.04 -18.82 -1.61
N TRP A 205 3.74 -18.77 -1.91
CA TRP A 205 2.72 -19.57 -1.25
C TRP A 205 1.56 -19.88 -2.19
N ILE A 206 0.87 -21.00 -1.95
CA ILE A 206 -0.34 -21.42 -2.66
C ILE A 206 -1.41 -21.76 -1.60
N HIS A 207 -2.60 -21.23 -1.80
CA HIS A 207 -3.80 -21.61 -1.06
C HIS A 207 -4.89 -22.05 -2.03
N SER A 208 -5.73 -23.01 -1.61
CA SER A 208 -6.89 -23.44 -2.37
C SER A 208 -8.00 -23.82 -1.41
N GLU A 209 -9.20 -23.32 -1.70
CA GLU A 209 -10.42 -23.64 -0.96
C GLU A 209 -11.54 -23.98 -1.95
N THR A 210 -12.44 -24.89 -1.56
CA THR A 210 -13.67 -25.17 -2.31
C THR A 210 -14.86 -24.63 -1.55
N LEU A 211 -15.52 -23.62 -2.12
CA LEU A 211 -16.71 -23.00 -1.54
C LEU A 211 -17.98 -23.65 -2.11
N HIS A 212 -18.91 -24.02 -1.22
CA HIS A 212 -20.21 -24.58 -1.59
C HIS A 212 -21.31 -23.54 -1.38
N PHE A 213 -22.00 -23.15 -2.46
CA PHE A 213 -23.13 -22.21 -2.42
C PHE A 213 -24.44 -22.98 -2.57
N GLY A 214 -25.08 -23.33 -1.45
CA GLY A 214 -26.30 -24.14 -1.38
C GLY A 214 -26.86 -24.20 0.05
N PRO A 215 -27.93 -24.97 0.33
CA PRO A 215 -28.49 -25.09 1.68
C PRO A 215 -27.44 -25.59 2.69
N GLY A 216 -27.10 -24.77 3.69
CA GLY A 216 -26.05 -25.05 4.66
C GLY A 216 -24.62 -24.72 4.20
N GLY A 217 -24.48 -24.06 3.03
CA GLY A 217 -23.22 -23.55 2.49
C GLY A 217 -23.00 -22.05 2.76
N ALA A 218 -22.11 -21.42 1.98
CA ALA A 218 -21.75 -20.01 2.10
C ALA A 218 -22.94 -19.06 1.86
N ASP A 219 -22.87 -17.86 2.45
CA ASP A 219 -23.92 -16.83 2.42
C ASP A 219 -24.34 -16.51 0.97
N GLU A 220 -25.65 -16.35 0.74
CA GLU A 220 -26.18 -16.02 -0.57
C GLU A 220 -25.68 -14.67 -1.11
N THR A 221 -25.33 -13.75 -0.21
CA THR A 221 -24.73 -12.45 -0.55
C THR A 221 -23.28 -12.56 -1.02
N GLN A 222 -22.62 -13.70 -0.77
CA GLN A 222 -21.23 -13.98 -1.16
C GLN A 222 -21.12 -14.87 -2.41
N ARG A 223 -22.23 -15.07 -3.15
CA ARG A 223 -22.21 -15.91 -4.34
C ARG A 223 -21.34 -15.31 -5.46
N PRO A 224 -20.57 -16.14 -6.17
CA PRO A 224 -19.77 -15.75 -7.30
C PRO A 224 -20.53 -14.93 -8.35
N ILE A 225 -19.93 -13.84 -8.83
CA ILE A 225 -20.49 -13.04 -9.92
C ILE A 225 -19.89 -13.54 -11.23
N ARG A 226 -20.74 -13.77 -12.24
CA ARG A 226 -20.29 -14.12 -13.58
C ARG A 226 -20.25 -12.90 -14.49
N ILE A 227 -19.04 -12.43 -14.80
CA ILE A 227 -18.81 -11.33 -15.74
C ILE A 227 -18.74 -11.90 -17.15
N GLN A 228 -19.66 -11.48 -18.03
CA GLN A 228 -19.74 -11.99 -19.39
C GLN A 228 -18.61 -11.47 -20.28
N ARG A 229 -18.31 -12.21 -21.35
CA ARG A 229 -17.35 -11.78 -22.39
C ARG A 229 -17.74 -10.39 -22.92
N GLY A 230 -16.78 -9.48 -23.00
CA GLY A 230 -16.99 -8.12 -23.51
C GLY A 230 -17.68 -7.15 -22.54
N ALA A 231 -17.97 -7.56 -21.31
CA ALA A 231 -18.64 -6.70 -20.32
C ALA A 231 -17.76 -5.59 -19.76
N LEU A 232 -16.43 -5.72 -19.82
CA LEU A 232 -15.45 -4.74 -19.32
C LEU A 232 -14.87 -3.86 -20.44
N GLY A 233 -15.41 -3.98 -21.65
CA GLY A 233 -14.95 -3.25 -22.83
C GLY A 233 -14.86 -4.15 -24.07
N PRO A 234 -14.61 -3.57 -25.26
CA PRO A 234 -14.50 -4.34 -26.49
C PRO A 234 -13.47 -5.47 -26.39
N GLY A 235 -13.93 -6.71 -26.44
CA GLY A 235 -13.07 -7.90 -26.36
C GLY A 235 -12.66 -8.33 -24.94
N LEU A 236 -13.09 -7.62 -23.89
CA LEU A 236 -12.71 -7.88 -22.50
C LEU A 236 -13.91 -8.13 -21.57
N PRO A 237 -13.90 -9.17 -20.73
CA PRO A 237 -12.93 -10.26 -20.74
C PRO A 237 -13.06 -11.12 -22.01
N ALA A 238 -11.99 -11.80 -22.43
CA ALA A 238 -11.98 -12.60 -23.67
C ALA A 238 -12.91 -13.82 -23.61
N ARG A 239 -13.19 -14.29 -22.40
CA ARG A 239 -14.14 -15.36 -22.05
C ARG A 239 -14.93 -14.93 -20.81
N PRO A 240 -16.08 -15.56 -20.50
CA PRO A 240 -16.74 -15.33 -19.23
C PRO A 240 -15.79 -15.58 -18.06
N LEU A 241 -15.78 -14.66 -17.09
CA LEU A 241 -15.09 -14.81 -15.82
C LEU A 241 -16.12 -15.19 -14.75
N SER A 242 -15.79 -16.20 -13.97
CA SER A 242 -16.50 -16.51 -12.73
C SER A 242 -15.54 -16.10 -11.62
N VAL A 243 -15.94 -15.11 -10.83
CA VAL A 243 -15.23 -14.69 -9.60
C VAL A 243 -15.98 -15.30 -8.45
#